data_AF-A0A8J4M1L2-F1
#
_entry.id   AF-A0A8J4M1L2-F1
#
_cell.length_a   1.000
_cell.length_b   1.000
_cell.length_c   1.000
_cell.angle_alpha   90.00
_cell.angle_beta   90.00
_cell.angle_gamma   90.00
#
_symmetry.space_group_name_H-M   'P 1'
#
loop_
_entity.id
_entity.type
_entity.pdbx_description
1 polymer ?
#
loop_
_entity_poly.entity_id
_entity_poly.type
_entity_poly.pdbx_seq_one_letter_code
_entity_poly.pdbx_strand_id
1 'polypeptide(L)' 'MPIMQRRPVQTIMAQISKGEAKRRQILILIRQCESENRQPSVRFMMERTGIRSYDALSRHIKVLQSRGELKQTFRLSGRQ' A
#
# COMPACT_ATOMS: atom_id res chain seq x y z
N MET A 1 2.55 -42.63 -29.86
CA MET A 1 2.22 -41.81 -28.68
C MET A 1 3.32 -40.77 -28.48
N PRO A 2 3.08 -39.45 -28.57
CA PRO A 2 4.08 -38.47 -28.15
C PRO A 2 3.73 -37.86 -26.79
N ILE A 3 4.66 -38.00 -25.85
CA ILE A 3 4.64 -37.36 -24.53
C ILE A 3 5.09 -35.91 -24.73
N MET A 4 4.16 -34.96 -24.74
CA MET A 4 4.49 -33.54 -24.79
C MET A 4 4.55 -32.97 -23.37
N GLN A 5 5.78 -32.93 -22.85
CA GLN A 5 6.38 -31.92 -21.96
C GLN A 5 5.39 -30.99 -21.23
N ARG A 6 5.13 -31.29 -19.95
CA ARG A 6 4.46 -30.37 -19.03
C ARG A 6 5.36 -29.14 -18.82
N ARG A 7 4.92 -27.98 -19.31
CA ARG A 7 5.58 -26.69 -19.02
C ARG A 7 5.56 -26.45 -17.51
N PRO A 8 6.70 -26.16 -16.86
CA PRO A 8 6.66 -25.63 -15.51
C PRO A 8 6.02 -24.25 -15.59
N VAL A 9 4.83 -24.11 -14.99
CA VAL A 9 4.21 -22.82 -14.73
C VAL A 9 5.17 -22.09 -13.81
N GLN A 10 6.01 -21.23 -14.38
CA GLN A 10 6.85 -20.31 -13.63
C GLN A 10 5.89 -19.44 -12.83
N THR A 11 5.72 -19.75 -11.55
CA THR A 11 5.07 -18.89 -10.58
C THR A 11 5.93 -17.64 -10.48
N ILE A 12 5.63 -16.64 -11.30
CA ILE A 12 6.21 -15.31 -11.19
C ILE A 12 5.62 -14.68 -9.93
N MET A 13 6.11 -15.10 -8.77
CA MET A 13 5.94 -14.33 -7.54
C MET A 13 6.79 -13.09 -7.72
N ALA A 14 6.20 -12.04 -8.31
CA ALA A 14 6.80 -10.72 -8.34
C ALA A 14 7.25 -10.41 -6.91
N GLN A 15 8.56 -10.34 -6.69
CA GLN A 15 9.13 -9.93 -5.42
C GLN A 15 8.77 -8.47 -5.22
N ILE A 16 7.58 -8.23 -4.68
CA ILE A 16 7.12 -6.90 -4.31
C ILE A 16 8.15 -6.41 -3.27
N SER A 17 8.92 -5.40 -3.64
CA SER A 17 9.91 -4.81 -2.72
C SER A 17 9.22 -4.44 -1.41
N LYS A 18 9.91 -4.57 -0.27
CA LYS A 18 9.33 -4.28 1.07
C LYS A 18 8.65 -2.91 1.13
N GLY A 19 9.17 -1.92 0.40
CA GLY A 19 8.56 -0.59 0.29
C GLY A 19 7.27 -0.55 -0.54
N GLU A 20 7.16 -1.40 -1.56
CA GLU A 20 5.97 -1.52 -2.41
C GLU A 20 4.86 -2.29 -1.70
N ALA A 21 5.21 -3.30 -0.90
CA ALA A 21 4.26 -4.00 -0.03
C ALA A 21 3.62 -3.05 0.99
N LYS A 22 4.44 -2.21 1.64
CA LYS A 22 3.96 -1.16 2.55
C LYS A 22 3.06 -0.14 1.85
N ARG A 23 3.41 0.29 0.63
CA ARG A 23 2.58 1.21 -0.17
C ARG A 23 1.22 0.59 -0.52
N ARG A 24 1.18 -0.68 -0.93
CA ARG A 24 -0.09 -1.38 -1.16
C ARG A 24 -0.91 -1.49 0.13
N GLN A 25 -0.29 -1.78 1.25
CA GLN A 25 -0.97 -1.86 2.54
C GLN A 25 -1.56 -0.50 2.95
N ILE A 26 -0.81 0.60 2.76
CA ILE A 26 -1.29 1.98 2.94
C ILE A 26 -2.52 2.24 2.08
N LEU A 27 -2.48 1.91 0.79
CA LEU A 27 -3.63 2.08 -0.12
C LEU A 27 -4.86 1.29 0.34
N ILE A 28 -4.68 0.03 0.73
CA ILE A 28 -5.78 -0.83 1.20
C ILE A 28 -6.43 -0.21 2.45
N LEU A 29 -5.63 0.23 3.41
CA LEU A 29 -6.12 0.86 4.64
C LEU A 29 -6.88 2.16 4.34
N ILE A 30 -6.38 2.97 3.42
CA ILE A 30 -7.05 4.22 3.04
C ILE A 30 -8.40 3.91 2.40
N ARG A 31 -8.45 3.00 1.42
CA ARG A 31 -9.70 2.61 0.76
C ARG A 31 -10.69 2.00 1.75
N GLN A 32 -10.21 1.23 2.72
CA GLN A 32 -11.04 0.70 3.79
C GLN A 32 -11.64 1.84 4.64
N CYS A 33 -10.83 2.81 5.05
CA CYS A 33 -11.33 3.97 5.79
C CYS A 33 -12.32 4.80 4.97
N GLU A 34 -12.07 5.03 3.68
CA GLU A 34 -13.02 5.70 2.78
C GLU A 34 -14.34 4.92 2.67
N SER A 35 -14.28 3.58 2.57
CA SER A 35 -15.46 2.70 2.58
C SER A 35 -16.24 2.79 3.89
N GLU A 36 -15.56 3.02 5.01
CA GLU A 36 -16.18 3.22 6.33
C GLU A 36 -16.63 4.67 6.57
N ASN A 37 -16.54 5.57 5.56
CA ASN A 37 -16.73 7.02 5.72
C ASN A 37 -15.92 7.62 6.88
N ARG A 38 -14.78 7.00 7.20
CA ARG A 38 -13.86 7.41 8.26
C ARG A 38 -12.62 8.04 7.67
N GLN A 39 -12.14 9.08 8.32
CA GLN A 39 -10.88 9.69 7.95
C GLN A 39 -9.72 8.87 8.55
N PRO A 40 -8.79 8.34 7.75
CA PRO A 40 -7.66 7.57 8.26
C PRO A 40 -6.72 8.49 9.07
N SER A 41 -6.53 8.13 10.34
CA SER A 41 -5.64 8.86 11.24
C SER A 41 -4.18 8.46 11.04
N VAL A 42 -3.26 9.40 11.25
CA VAL A 42 -1.81 9.13 11.19
C VAL A 42 -1.41 7.95 12.07
N ARG A 43 -1.87 7.95 13.33
CA ARG A 43 -1.57 6.90 14.31
C ARG A 43 -2.09 5.54 13.87
N PHE A 44 -3.32 5.49 13.35
CA PHE A 44 -3.93 4.26 12.82
C PHE A 44 -3.13 3.69 11.65
N MET A 45 -2.73 4.56 10.72
CA MET A 45 -1.92 4.18 9.56
C MET A 45 -0.54 3.67 9.98
N MET A 46 0.14 4.34 10.92
CA MET A 46 1.43 3.93 11.45
C MET A 46 1.36 2.58 12.18
N GLU A 47 0.34 2.38 13.02
CA GLU A 47 0.11 1.13 13.75
C GLU A 47 -0.15 -0.04 12.81
N ARG A 48 -1.05 0.13 11.83
CA ARG A 48 -1.42 -0.92 10.88
C ARG A 48 -0.31 -1.25 9.88
N THR A 49 0.47 -0.27 9.45
CA THR A 49 1.57 -0.46 8.49
C THR A 49 2.89 -0.85 9.14
N GLY A 50 2.97 -0.77 10.48
CA GLY A 50 4.21 -0.97 11.24
C GLY A 50 5.27 0.10 10.97
N ILE A 51 4.89 1.25 10.39
CA ILE A 51 5.80 2.36 10.13
C ILE A 51 5.93 3.18 11.41
N ARG A 52 7.13 3.16 12.02
CA ARG A 52 7.41 3.86 13.27
C ARG A 52 7.61 5.38 13.12
N SER A 53 7.74 5.90 11.90
CA SER A 53 8.02 7.31 11.66
C SER A 53 7.03 7.94 10.69
N TYR A 54 6.45 9.07 11.08
CA TYR A 54 5.57 9.85 10.21
C TYR A 54 6.24 10.23 8.89
N ASP A 55 7.53 10.58 8.92
CA ASP A 55 8.29 10.95 7.71
C ASP A 55 8.32 9.82 6.67
N ALA A 56 8.54 8.58 7.12
CA ALA A 56 8.51 7.41 6.25
C ALA A 56 7.10 7.17 5.69
N LEU A 57 6.05 7.29 6.53
CA LEU A 57 4.66 7.14 6.09
C LEU A 57 4.31 8.23 5.06
N SER A 58 4.68 9.47 5.33
CA SER A 58 4.47 10.63 4.45
C SER A 58 5.20 10.45 3.12
N ARG A 59 6.43 9.93 3.12
CA ARG A 59 7.17 9.60 1.90
C ARG A 59 6.44 8.55 1.06
N HIS A 60 5.91 7.50 1.68
CA HIS A 60 5.12 6.49 0.98
C HIS A 60 3.81 7.07 0.41
N ILE A 61 3.10 7.91 1.17
CA ILE A 61 1.88 8.57 0.73
C ILE A 61 2.16 9.53 -0.43
N LYS A 62 3.23 10.33 -0.37
CA LYS A 62 3.64 11.20 -1.47
C LYS A 62 3.94 10.42 -2.74
N VAL A 63 4.60 9.27 -2.63
CA VAL A 63 4.85 8.39 -3.78
C VAL A 63 3.52 7.88 -4.36
N LEU A 64 2.57 7.48 -3.52
CA LEU A 64 1.24 7.03 -3.97
C LEU A 64 0.44 8.14 -4.65
N GLN A 65 0.53 9.37 -4.13
CA GLN A 65 -0.07 10.56 -4.75
C GLN A 65 0.57 10.90 -6.09
N SER A 66 1.90 10.83 -6.17
CA SER A 66 2.65 11.07 -7.41
C SER A 66 2.36 10.03 -8.48
N ARG A 67 1.98 8.81 -8.08
CA ARG A 67 1.56 7.73 -9.00
C ARG A 67 0.10 7.82 -9.42
N GLY A 68 -0.68 8.75 -8.85
CA GLY A 68 -2.11 8.86 -9.08
C GLY A 68 -2.94 7.76 -8.41
N GLU A 69 -2.34 6.92 -7.57
CA GLU A 69 -3.07 5.86 -6.84
C GLU A 69 -3.83 6.41 -5.62
N LEU A 70 -3.45 7.61 -5.17
CA LEU A 70 -4.07 8.31 -4.07
C LEU A 70 -4.38 9.76 -4.46
N LYS A 71 -5.55 10.29 -4.05
CA LYS A 71 -5.89 11.69 -4.29
C LYS A 71 -4.85 12.61 -3.63
N GLN A 72 -4.37 13.62 -4.35
CA GLN A 72 -3.45 14.62 -3.79
C GLN A 72 -4.06 15.41 -2.63
N THR A 73 -5.39 15.56 -2.61
CA THR A 73 -6.13 16.20 -1.52
C THR A 73 -6.25 15.35 -0.27
N PHE A 74 -5.84 14.08 -0.35
CA PHE A 74 -5.88 13.17 0.80
C PHE A 74 -4.94 13.69 1.89
N ARG A 75 -5.55 14.02 3.04
CA ARG A 75 -4.85 14.42 4.25
C ARG A 75 -5.21 13.45 5.36
N LEU A 76 -4.19 12.97 6.07
CA LEU A 76 -4.39 12.20 7.28
C LEU A 76 -4.94 13.11 8.37
N SER A 77 -5.97 12.65 9.07
CA SER A 77 -6.49 13.35 10.24
C SER A 77 -5.52 13.16 11.43
N GLY A 78 -5.28 14.23 12.20
CA GLY A 78 -4.41 14.17 13.39
C GLY A 78 -3.11 14.97 13.31
N ARG A 79 -3.08 16.10 12.60
CA ARG A 79 -2.06 17.15 12.82
C ARG A 79 -2.56 18.03 13.98
N GLN A 80 -2.48 17.50 15.20
CA GLN A 80 -2.60 18.29 16.44
C GLN A 80 -1.20 18.39 17.04
#